data_AF-A0A319EJT0-F1
#
_entry.id   AF-A0A319EJT0-F1
#
_cell.length_a   1.000
_cell.length_b   1.000
_cell.length_c   1.000
_cell.angle_alpha   90.00
_cell.angle_beta   90.00
_cell.angle_gamma   90.00
#
_symmetry.space_group_name_H-M   'P 1'
#
loop_
_entity.id
_entity.type
_entity.pdbx_description
1 polymer ?
#
loop_
_entity_poly.entity_id
_entity_poly.type
_entity_poly.pdbx_seq_one_letter_code
_entity_poly.pdbx_strand_id
1 'polypeptide(L)'
;MSLSRSPSPHPAGAGWSSPGLTPGSGASTPHSGFLTPNPLGASGISWAAAKAKSDEVRGYPSFSTRNSGFFSRSRRQLSATLPRFRLGSGSPNGYVDKDEFGRGRQAPAGWRLGLGRTLLRRRRSRLLVVLIFCLLGYLFFGASIIQNYRRSPLGGGRKFVIILESNIEGGVMEWKGAREWAVERNSVWNKNHYAEQWGYEVEVVNMLAKKRYSHEWRESWEKVDLIRETMRKHPDAEWFWWLDLNTWIMEYSYSLQEHLFNRLDEIIYRDINAYNPLNISHPPTDEYLDEVSRSPNGDGDASSVHLLLSQDCGGFNLGSFFIRRSLWSDRLLDSWWDPVMYEQKHMEWEHKEQDALEYLYATQPWVRNQVGFLPQRYINSFPQGACGDENDPTVHYQEDERDFLVNMAGCQFGRDCWGEMYQYREYSNLLNRTWWERMKDKLNGVYERFFPGEEKVEEEEQQIQ
;
A
#
# COMPACT_ATOMS: atom_id res chain seq x y z
N MET A 1 39.41 33.29 42.74
CA MET A 1 39.59 33.22 44.20
C MET A 1 39.45 34.64 44.76
N SER A 2 38.61 34.80 45.81
CA SER A 2 38.40 35.98 46.71
C SER A 2 37.86 37.28 46.03
N LEU A 3 36.90 38.10 46.51
CA LEU A 3 36.39 38.53 47.83
C LEU A 3 34.96 39.17 47.77
N SER A 4 34.23 39.09 48.91
CA SER A 4 33.37 40.12 49.61
C SER A 4 32.09 40.71 48.96
N ARG A 5 30.86 40.56 49.52
CA ARG A 5 30.16 41.06 50.75
C ARG A 5 29.45 42.45 50.64
N SER A 6 28.09 42.39 50.62
CA SER A 6 27.07 43.21 51.37
C SER A 6 26.77 44.69 50.98
N PRO A 7 25.72 45.40 51.48
CA PRO A 7 24.33 45.03 51.94
C PRO A 7 23.15 46.06 51.68
N SER A 8 21.89 45.61 51.89
CA SER A 8 20.69 46.28 52.53
C SER A 8 19.91 47.44 51.83
N PRO A 9 18.67 47.86 52.24
CA PRO A 9 17.75 47.41 53.33
C PRO A 9 16.21 47.26 53.04
N HIS A 10 15.52 46.49 53.90
CA HIS A 10 14.15 46.48 54.51
C HIS A 10 13.06 47.59 54.27
N PRO A 11 11.80 47.52 54.82
CA PRO A 11 10.99 46.44 55.47
C PRO A 11 9.44 46.41 55.19
N ALA A 12 8.81 45.30 55.63
CA ALA A 12 7.48 45.08 56.27
C ALA A 12 6.22 45.95 55.99
N GLY A 13 5.11 45.26 55.69
CA GLY A 13 3.73 45.77 55.82
C GLY A 13 2.67 44.67 55.65
N ALA A 14 1.76 44.55 56.61
CA ALA A 14 0.80 43.47 56.83
C ALA A 14 -0.38 43.41 55.82
N GLY A 15 -1.07 42.26 55.74
CA GLY A 15 -2.36 42.17 55.03
C GLY A 15 -2.98 40.78 54.86
N TRP A 16 -3.55 40.23 55.94
CA TRP A 16 -4.71 39.33 56.08
C TRP A 16 -5.31 38.64 54.83
N SER A 17 -5.48 37.30 54.87
CA SER A 17 -6.55 36.58 54.15
C SER A 17 -6.87 35.22 54.78
N SER A 18 -8.12 34.99 55.18
CA SER A 18 -8.78 33.69 55.38
C SER A 18 -10.29 33.91 55.17
N PRO A 19 -11.15 32.89 54.99
CA PRO A 19 -10.96 31.42 54.88
C PRO A 19 -11.53 30.88 53.53
N GLY A 20 -11.11 29.72 52.99
CA GLY A 20 -11.41 28.37 53.46
C GLY A 20 -12.62 27.79 52.69
N LEU A 21 -12.41 26.70 51.95
CA LEU A 21 -13.37 25.63 51.60
C LEU A 21 -12.68 24.63 50.62
N THR A 22 -12.28 23.47 51.12
CA THR A 22 -11.81 22.32 50.33
C THR A 22 -12.90 21.24 50.28
N PRO A 23 -13.23 20.66 49.10
CA PRO A 23 -13.99 19.42 49.04
C PRO A 23 -13.04 18.22 49.00
N GLY A 24 -13.35 17.22 49.84
CA GLY A 24 -12.53 16.05 50.11
C GLY A 24 -12.35 15.09 48.93
N SER A 25 -11.12 14.58 48.81
CA SER A 25 -10.75 13.41 48.04
C SER A 25 -10.86 12.14 48.91
N GLY A 26 -11.25 11.04 48.26
CA GLY A 26 -11.59 9.78 48.91
C GLY A 26 -10.39 9.02 49.47
N ALA A 27 -10.67 8.22 50.50
CA ALA A 27 -9.80 7.17 51.00
C ALA A 27 -10.57 5.85 51.03
N SER A 28 -9.96 4.83 50.44
CA SER A 28 -10.42 3.44 50.37
C SER A 28 -9.45 2.59 51.17
N THR A 29 -9.92 1.88 52.20
CA THR A 29 -9.45 0.53 52.61
C THR A 29 -10.27 0.03 53.82
N PRO A 30 -10.55 -1.30 53.94
CA PRO A 30 -11.39 -1.86 54.98
C PRO A 30 -10.57 -2.46 56.14
N HIS A 31 -11.05 -2.33 57.38
CA HIS A 31 -10.59 -3.19 58.46
C HIS A 31 -11.76 -3.69 59.31
N SER A 32 -11.90 -5.01 59.32
CA SER A 32 -12.79 -5.83 60.14
C SER A 32 -12.29 -5.88 61.59
N GLY A 33 -13.20 -5.67 62.55
CA GLY A 33 -12.87 -5.66 63.98
C GLY A 33 -12.76 -7.04 64.64
N PHE A 34 -12.45 -7.06 65.94
CA PHE A 34 -13.04 -7.94 66.98
C PHE A 34 -12.56 -7.50 68.39
N LEU A 35 -13.53 -7.27 69.30
CA LEU A 35 -13.59 -7.57 70.76
C LEU A 35 -12.76 -6.78 71.83
N THR A 36 -13.44 -5.81 72.48
CA THR A 36 -13.67 -5.54 73.95
C THR A 36 -12.56 -5.64 75.04
N PRO A 37 -12.68 -5.01 76.25
CA PRO A 37 -13.80 -4.26 76.86
C PRO A 37 -13.47 -2.88 77.50
N ASN A 38 -14.52 -2.18 77.92
CA ASN A 38 -14.57 -0.86 78.54
C ASN A 38 -14.59 -0.96 80.09
N PRO A 39 -14.02 -0.02 80.89
CA PRO A 39 -14.41 0.15 82.28
C PRO A 39 -15.47 1.25 82.42
N LEU A 40 -16.54 0.92 83.15
CA LEU A 40 -17.69 1.77 83.49
C LEU A 40 -17.37 2.70 84.67
N GLY A 41 -17.87 3.94 84.61
CA GLY A 41 -17.84 4.91 85.71
C GLY A 41 -19.13 5.74 85.84
N ALA A 42 -19.76 5.58 87.00
CA ALA A 42 -20.65 6.44 87.79
C ALA A 42 -21.94 7.11 87.25
N SER A 43 -22.27 7.10 85.95
CA SER A 43 -23.66 7.34 85.51
C SER A 43 -23.95 6.52 84.25
N GLY A 44 -24.64 5.40 84.45
CA GLY A 44 -24.79 4.31 83.48
C GLY A 44 -25.55 4.66 82.20
N ILE A 45 -24.92 5.39 81.29
CA ILE A 45 -25.40 5.63 79.93
C ILE A 45 -24.27 5.22 78.98
N SER A 46 -24.41 4.04 78.35
CA SER A 46 -23.47 3.62 77.31
C SER A 46 -23.79 4.37 76.01
N TRP A 47 -22.74 4.77 75.28
CA TRP A 47 -22.87 5.41 73.96
C TRP A 47 -23.72 4.60 72.97
N ALA A 48 -23.78 3.27 73.17
CA ALA A 48 -24.61 2.37 72.39
C ALA A 48 -26.12 2.56 72.66
N ALA A 49 -26.50 2.84 73.92
CA ALA A 49 -27.90 3.08 74.29
C ALA A 49 -28.42 4.43 73.78
N ALA A 50 -27.57 5.46 73.75
CA ALA A 50 -27.92 6.75 73.15
C ALA A 50 -28.08 6.66 71.62
N LYS A 51 -27.27 5.83 70.96
CA LYS A 51 -27.39 5.58 69.51
C LYS A 51 -28.66 4.81 69.14
N ALA A 52 -28.99 3.75 69.89
CA ALA A 52 -30.20 2.96 69.67
C ALA A 52 -31.49 3.79 69.82
N LYS A 53 -31.56 4.71 70.79
CA LYS A 53 -32.71 5.63 70.92
C LYS A 53 -32.79 6.70 69.82
N SER A 54 -31.68 7.04 69.18
CA SER A 54 -31.67 8.01 68.07
C SER A 54 -32.06 7.39 66.72
N ASP A 55 -31.87 6.09 66.55
CA ASP A 55 -32.24 5.35 65.34
C ASP A 55 -33.75 5.03 65.29
N GLU A 56 -34.45 5.05 66.42
CA GLU A 56 -35.91 4.83 66.50
C GLU A 56 -36.74 6.09 66.14
N VAL A 57 -36.12 7.27 66.10
CA VAL A 57 -36.79 8.58 65.90
C VAL A 57 -36.74 9.07 64.44
N ARG A 58 -36.11 8.34 63.51
CA ARG A 58 -36.13 8.64 62.07
C ARG A 58 -37.03 7.70 61.28
N GLY A 59 -38.32 7.76 61.56
CA GLY A 59 -39.36 7.14 60.74
C GLY A 59 -39.60 7.89 59.43
N TYR A 60 -38.76 7.64 58.41
CA TYR A 60 -39.08 7.87 57.01
C TYR A 60 -38.53 6.70 56.18
N PRO A 61 -39.30 6.10 55.26
CA PRO A 61 -38.80 5.00 54.45
C PRO A 61 -37.79 5.57 53.44
N SER A 62 -36.50 5.40 53.71
CA SER A 62 -35.46 5.76 52.74
C SER A 62 -35.51 4.76 51.59
N PHE A 63 -35.94 5.24 50.42
CA PHE A 63 -35.92 4.53 49.16
C PHE A 63 -34.52 3.95 48.89
N SER A 64 -34.35 2.63 48.96
CA SER A 64 -33.07 1.99 48.66
C SER A 64 -32.87 2.00 47.14
N THR A 65 -32.00 2.89 46.65
CA THR A 65 -31.54 2.78 45.27
C THR A 65 -30.57 1.60 45.20
N ARG A 66 -31.07 0.49 44.66
CA ARG A 66 -30.30 -0.70 44.33
C ARG A 66 -29.04 -0.27 43.56
N ASN A 67 -27.88 -0.58 44.12
CA ASN A 67 -26.56 -0.17 43.62
C ASN A 67 -26.33 -0.78 42.22
N SER A 68 -26.68 -0.04 41.17
CA SER A 68 -26.47 -0.45 39.78
C SER A 68 -25.25 0.27 39.23
N GLY A 69 -24.20 -0.50 38.97
CA GLY A 69 -22.88 -0.02 38.53
C GLY A 69 -22.89 0.76 37.20
N PHE A 70 -21.76 1.42 36.95
CA PHE A 70 -21.44 2.37 35.87
C PHE A 70 -22.08 2.08 34.50
N PHE A 71 -22.22 0.81 34.11
CA PHE A 71 -22.81 0.39 32.84
C PHE A 71 -24.34 0.54 32.74
N SER A 72 -25.09 0.57 33.85
CA SER A 72 -26.56 0.76 33.79
C SER A 72 -26.95 2.21 33.47
N ARG A 73 -26.11 3.17 33.91
CA ARG A 73 -26.33 4.61 33.70
C ARG A 73 -26.14 5.02 32.25
N SER A 74 -25.19 4.41 31.52
CA SER A 74 -25.00 4.68 30.08
C SER A 74 -26.12 4.06 29.23
N ARG A 75 -26.65 2.89 29.62
CA ARG A 75 -27.70 2.19 28.87
C ARG A 75 -29.02 2.96 28.87
N ARG A 76 -29.35 3.67 29.96
CA ARG A 76 -30.51 4.59 30.00
C ARG A 76 -30.33 5.83 29.13
N GLN A 77 -29.09 6.31 28.95
CA GLN A 77 -28.81 7.44 28.05
C GLN A 77 -28.93 7.05 26.57
N LEU A 78 -28.56 5.82 26.20
CA LEU A 78 -28.72 5.30 24.84
C LEU A 78 -30.18 4.99 24.49
N SER A 79 -30.98 4.48 25.44
CA SER A 79 -32.42 4.27 25.21
C SER A 79 -33.24 5.56 25.18
N ALA A 80 -32.71 6.67 25.71
CA ALA A 80 -33.36 7.98 25.71
C ALA A 80 -33.04 8.83 24.45
N THR A 81 -32.08 8.41 23.62
CA THR A 81 -31.69 9.09 22.39
C THR A 81 -32.21 8.42 21.12
N LEU A 82 -32.91 7.29 21.23
CA LEU A 82 -33.62 6.68 20.11
C LEU A 82 -34.96 7.40 19.89
N PRO A 83 -35.28 7.81 18.64
CA PRO A 83 -36.58 8.40 18.34
C PRO A 83 -37.66 7.33 18.53
N ARG A 84 -38.53 7.52 19.53
CA ARG A 84 -39.79 6.78 19.60
C ARG A 84 -40.70 7.31 18.51
N PHE A 85 -40.85 6.56 17.43
CA PHE A 85 -41.93 6.77 16.49
C PHE A 85 -43.25 6.46 17.20
N ARG A 86 -43.98 7.50 17.61
CA ARG A 86 -45.38 7.35 18.02
C ARG A 86 -46.18 7.06 16.75
N LEU A 87 -46.49 5.79 16.51
CA LEU A 87 -47.65 5.45 15.69
C LEU A 87 -48.89 6.00 16.40
N GLY A 88 -49.68 6.80 15.68
CA GLY A 88 -50.95 7.30 16.16
C GLY A 88 -51.86 6.14 16.56
N SER A 89 -52.25 6.12 17.83
CA SER A 89 -53.52 5.53 18.24
C SER A 89 -54.25 6.59 19.04
N GLY A 90 -55.36 7.08 18.46
CA GLY A 90 -56.30 7.91 19.17
C GLY A 90 -56.92 7.08 20.30
N SER A 91 -56.72 7.52 21.54
CA SER A 91 -57.56 7.15 22.66
C SER A 91 -58.30 8.42 23.09
N PRO A 92 -59.65 8.40 23.16
CA PRO A 92 -60.45 9.63 23.27
C PRO A 92 -60.53 10.23 24.68
N ASN A 93 -59.81 9.73 25.68
CA ASN A 93 -59.90 10.22 27.07
C ASN A 93 -58.54 10.46 27.72
N GLY A 94 -57.80 11.45 27.22
CA GLY A 94 -56.61 11.99 27.88
C GLY A 94 -56.88 13.37 28.44
N TYR A 95 -56.87 13.50 29.76
CA TYR A 95 -57.04 14.74 30.53
C TYR A 95 -56.08 15.83 30.02
N VAL A 96 -56.63 16.96 29.56
CA VAL A 96 -55.87 18.13 29.10
C VAL A 96 -55.79 19.13 30.23
N ASP A 97 -54.58 19.39 30.73
CA ASP A 97 -54.30 20.46 31.68
C ASP A 97 -54.71 21.82 31.07
N LYS A 98 -55.69 22.47 31.68
CA LYS A 98 -56.11 23.83 31.35
C LYS A 98 -55.36 24.80 32.26
N ASP A 99 -54.13 25.13 31.92
CA ASP A 99 -53.40 26.24 32.55
C ASP A 99 -52.42 26.91 31.57
N GLU A 100 -52.85 27.21 30.34
CA GLU A 100 -52.15 28.19 29.48
C GLU A 100 -53.16 29.04 28.69
N PHE A 101 -53.93 29.87 29.41
CA PHE A 101 -54.56 31.04 28.80
C PHE A 101 -53.73 32.28 29.15
N GLY A 102 -52.92 32.75 28.18
CA GLY A 102 -52.16 33.97 28.42
C GLY A 102 -51.34 34.48 27.24
N ARG A 103 -51.98 35.33 26.43
CA ARG A 103 -51.39 36.32 25.49
C ARG A 103 -50.87 35.81 24.15
N GLY A 104 -51.64 36.16 23.13
CA GLY A 104 -51.30 35.92 21.73
C GLY A 104 -50.26 36.87 21.16
N ARG A 105 -49.74 36.43 20.00
CA ARG A 105 -49.41 37.23 18.83
C ARG A 105 -49.35 36.27 17.64
N GLN A 106 -50.28 36.45 16.69
CA GLN A 106 -50.20 35.83 15.38
C GLN A 106 -48.98 36.42 14.65
N ALA A 107 -48.04 35.57 14.25
CA ALA A 107 -47.02 35.90 13.25
C ALA A 107 -47.39 35.16 11.95
N PRO A 108 -47.25 35.77 10.77
CA PRO A 108 -47.70 35.18 9.52
C PRO A 108 -46.78 34.02 9.12
N ALA A 109 -47.38 33.09 8.37
CA ALA A 109 -46.78 31.87 7.85
C ALA A 109 -45.59 32.16 6.92
N GLY A 110 -44.40 32.29 7.49
CA GLY A 110 -43.14 32.18 6.75
C GLY A 110 -42.74 30.71 6.64
N TRP A 111 -42.59 30.21 5.42
CA TRP A 111 -42.03 28.91 5.10
C TRP A 111 -40.70 28.69 5.84
N ARG A 112 -40.75 27.97 6.96
CA ARG A 112 -39.54 27.51 7.64
C ARG A 112 -39.13 26.20 6.97
N LEU A 113 -38.15 26.29 6.07
CA LEU A 113 -37.28 25.17 5.70
C LEU A 113 -36.62 24.62 6.97
N GLY A 114 -37.33 23.70 7.63
CA GLY A 114 -36.98 23.08 8.91
C GLY A 114 -35.88 22.02 8.82
N LEU A 115 -35.13 21.96 7.72
CA LEU A 115 -34.02 21.02 7.55
C LEU A 115 -32.71 21.54 8.18
N GLY A 116 -32.55 22.86 8.36
CA GLY A 116 -31.30 23.45 8.87
C GLY A 116 -31.17 23.57 10.39
N ARG A 117 -32.26 23.46 11.16
CA ARG A 117 -32.24 23.77 12.60
C ARG A 117 -31.98 22.59 13.53
N THR A 118 -32.17 21.36 13.06
CA THR A 118 -31.86 20.13 13.84
C THR A 118 -30.40 19.68 13.71
N LEU A 119 -29.66 20.22 12.73
CA LEU A 119 -28.20 20.06 12.58
C LEU A 119 -27.40 21.04 13.45
N LEU A 120 -28.02 22.12 13.93
CA LEU A 120 -27.37 23.20 14.70
C LEU A 120 -27.39 23.00 16.23
N ARG A 121 -27.28 21.76 16.72
CA ARG A 121 -26.89 21.55 18.13
C ARG A 121 -25.38 21.78 18.20
N ARG A 122 -24.92 22.83 18.89
CA ARG A 122 -23.49 23.29 18.99
C ARG A 122 -22.40 22.19 19.09
N ARG A 123 -22.73 20.98 19.57
CA ARG A 123 -21.81 19.82 19.59
C ARG A 123 -21.71 19.07 18.26
N ARG A 124 -22.80 18.97 17.49
CA ARG A 124 -22.83 18.34 16.15
C ARG A 124 -22.20 19.24 15.08
N SER A 125 -22.33 20.57 15.20
CA SER A 125 -21.65 21.50 14.29
C SER A 125 -20.13 21.50 14.46
N ARG A 126 -19.60 21.32 15.68
CA ARG A 126 -18.16 21.14 15.93
C ARG A 126 -17.62 19.85 15.32
N LEU A 127 -18.35 18.75 15.45
CA LEU A 127 -18.01 17.47 14.79
C LEU A 127 -18.00 17.58 13.27
N LEU A 128 -18.96 18.29 12.69
CA LEU A 128 -19.00 18.57 11.24
C LEU A 128 -17.80 19.38 10.78
N VAL A 129 -17.42 20.43 11.53
CA VAL A 129 -16.23 21.24 11.22
C VAL A 129 -14.96 20.39 11.31
N VAL A 130 -14.81 19.55 12.33
CA VAL A 130 -13.68 18.62 12.45
C VAL A 130 -13.67 17.63 11.28
N LEU A 131 -14.82 17.05 10.91
CA LEU A 131 -14.92 16.15 9.76
C LEU A 131 -14.53 16.84 8.44
N ILE A 132 -14.93 18.09 8.25
CA ILE A 132 -14.52 18.89 7.08
C ILE A 132 -13.02 19.12 7.09
N PHE A 133 -12.42 19.48 8.23
CA PHE A 133 -10.96 19.61 8.34
C PHE A 133 -10.22 18.28 8.14
N CYS A 134 -10.76 17.17 8.64
CA CYS A 134 -10.20 15.84 8.39
C CYS A 134 -10.33 15.44 6.91
N LEU A 135 -11.45 15.74 6.26
CA LEU A 135 -11.66 15.47 4.84
C LEU A 135 -10.73 16.34 3.98
N LEU A 136 -10.60 17.63 4.27
CA LEU A 136 -9.63 18.50 3.62
C LEU A 136 -8.20 18.00 3.86
N GLY A 137 -7.86 17.63 5.10
CA GLY A 137 -6.57 17.02 5.43
C GLY A 137 -6.31 15.74 4.63
N TYR A 138 -7.31 14.88 4.46
CA TYR A 138 -7.21 13.69 3.63
C TYR A 138 -7.10 14.03 2.13
N LEU A 139 -7.79 15.04 1.62
CA LEU A 139 -7.68 15.43 0.21
C LEU A 139 -6.29 16.01 -0.10
N PHE A 140 -5.68 16.76 0.81
CA PHE A 140 -4.36 17.37 0.62
C PHE A 140 -3.20 16.42 0.95
N PHE A 141 -3.33 15.59 2.00
CA PHE A 141 -2.24 14.75 2.51
C PHE A 141 -2.49 13.25 2.38
N GLY A 142 -3.69 12.82 1.98
CA GLY A 142 -4.06 11.41 1.92
C GLY A 142 -3.16 10.60 1.01
N ALA A 143 -2.81 11.13 -0.17
CA ALA A 143 -1.88 10.48 -1.08
C ALA A 143 -0.51 10.24 -0.41
N SER A 144 0.09 11.27 0.18
CA SER A 144 1.38 11.16 0.88
C SER A 144 1.31 10.25 2.12
N ILE A 145 0.21 10.26 2.86
CA ILE A 145 0.00 9.36 4.01
C ILE A 145 -0.06 7.91 3.54
N ILE A 146 -0.81 7.63 2.48
CA ILE A 146 -0.95 6.28 1.91
C ILE A 146 0.40 5.80 1.37
N GLN A 147 1.11 6.64 0.61
CA GLN A 147 2.44 6.31 0.09
C GLN A 147 3.43 5.99 1.22
N ASN A 148 3.49 6.84 2.25
CA ASN A 148 4.36 6.61 3.41
C ASN A 148 3.97 5.36 4.20
N TYR A 149 2.68 5.07 4.32
CA TYR A 149 2.20 3.83 4.95
C TYR A 149 2.59 2.60 4.13
N ARG A 150 2.40 2.61 2.80
CA ARG A 150 2.78 1.52 1.90
C ARG A 150 4.29 1.26 1.92
N ARG A 151 5.10 2.33 1.96
CA ARG A 151 6.55 2.26 2.15
C ARG A 151 6.95 1.85 3.58
N SER A 152 6.06 1.89 4.56
CA SER A 152 6.41 1.46 5.91
C SER A 152 6.59 -0.07 5.99
N PRO A 153 7.27 -0.61 7.03
CA PRO A 153 7.36 -2.05 7.24
C PRO A 153 5.99 -2.76 7.34
N LEU A 154 4.94 -2.04 7.74
CA LEU A 154 3.57 -2.56 7.80
C LEU A 154 2.89 -2.63 6.43
N GLY A 155 3.28 -1.78 5.50
CA GLY A 155 2.72 -1.72 4.15
C GLY A 155 3.35 -2.70 3.17
N GLY A 156 4.50 -3.28 3.51
CA GLY A 156 5.15 -4.33 2.72
C GLY A 156 5.88 -3.86 1.46
N GLY A 157 5.75 -2.58 1.05
CA GLY A 157 6.40 -2.05 -0.15
C GLY A 157 7.93 -2.10 -0.11
N ARG A 158 8.54 -1.83 1.06
CA ARG A 158 10.01 -1.89 1.26
C ARG A 158 10.64 -3.26 1.00
N LYS A 159 9.85 -4.33 0.93
CA LYS A 159 10.34 -5.67 0.64
C LYS A 159 10.69 -5.86 -0.83
N PHE A 160 10.21 -4.98 -1.71
CA PHE A 160 10.37 -5.09 -3.17
C PHE A 160 11.22 -3.93 -3.68
N VAL A 161 12.23 -4.27 -4.48
CA VAL A 161 13.11 -3.32 -5.15
C VAL A 161 13.07 -3.61 -6.64
N ILE A 162 12.75 -2.59 -7.43
CA ILE A 162 12.83 -2.64 -8.89
C ILE A 162 14.24 -2.22 -9.28
N ILE A 163 14.91 -3.05 -10.07
CA ILE A 163 16.23 -2.75 -10.63
C ILE A 163 16.01 -2.37 -12.09
N LEU A 164 16.44 -1.18 -12.45
CA LEU A 164 16.39 -0.67 -13.82
C LEU A 164 17.79 -0.26 -14.25
N GLU A 165 18.25 -0.86 -15.33
CA GLU A 165 19.47 -0.45 -15.99
C GLU A 165 19.20 0.75 -16.90
N SER A 166 19.94 1.85 -16.77
CA SER A 166 19.64 3.08 -17.50
C SER A 166 20.92 3.89 -17.76
N ASN A 167 21.16 4.32 -18.99
CA ASN A 167 22.31 5.16 -19.33
C ASN A 167 21.91 6.65 -19.35
N ILE A 168 21.89 7.23 -18.15
CA ILE A 168 21.40 8.60 -17.92
C ILE A 168 22.35 9.66 -18.49
N GLU A 169 23.66 9.39 -18.56
CA GLU A 169 24.65 10.42 -18.92
C GLU A 169 25.13 10.35 -20.39
N GLY A 170 24.51 9.52 -21.22
CA GLY A 170 24.82 9.41 -22.66
C GLY A 170 26.12 8.63 -22.93
N GLY A 171 26.05 7.69 -23.87
CA GLY A 171 27.12 6.75 -24.22
C GLY A 171 28.49 7.38 -24.50
N VAL A 172 29.57 6.71 -24.08
CA VAL A 172 30.96 7.09 -24.38
C VAL A 172 31.43 6.58 -25.76
N MET A 173 30.85 5.49 -26.26
CA MET A 173 31.25 4.84 -27.53
C MET A 173 30.30 5.16 -28.69
N GLU A 174 29.00 5.28 -28.42
CA GLU A 174 27.99 5.69 -29.40
C GLU A 174 27.13 6.83 -28.84
N TRP A 175 26.90 7.85 -29.67
CA TRP A 175 26.01 8.95 -29.31
C TRP A 175 24.58 8.43 -29.26
N LYS A 176 24.01 8.44 -28.07
CA LYS A 176 22.65 8.00 -27.82
C LYS A 176 21.65 8.81 -28.66
N GLY A 177 20.86 8.10 -29.46
CA GLY A 177 19.88 8.71 -30.37
C GLY A 177 18.71 9.35 -29.63
N ALA A 178 18.00 10.29 -30.27
CA ALA A 178 16.84 10.94 -29.68
C ALA A 178 15.74 9.94 -29.25
N ARG A 179 15.57 8.85 -30.02
CA ARG A 179 14.64 7.77 -29.71
C ARG A 179 15.03 7.01 -28.46
N GLU A 180 16.31 6.65 -28.31
CA GLU A 180 16.82 5.94 -27.12
C GLU A 180 16.71 6.81 -25.86
N TRP A 181 16.98 8.12 -25.98
CA TRP A 181 16.72 9.07 -24.90
C TRP A 181 15.26 9.09 -24.48
N ALA A 182 14.36 9.03 -25.45
CA ALA A 182 12.93 9.02 -25.20
C ALA A 182 12.50 7.70 -24.54
N VAL A 183 12.93 6.54 -25.07
CA VAL A 183 12.64 5.22 -24.47
C VAL A 183 13.09 5.18 -23.01
N GLU A 184 14.34 5.57 -22.74
CA GLU A 184 14.89 5.53 -21.38
C GLU A 184 14.10 6.44 -20.43
N ARG A 185 13.86 7.70 -20.81
CA ARG A 185 13.11 8.65 -19.98
C ARG A 185 11.71 8.16 -19.67
N ASN A 186 11.00 7.64 -20.68
CA ASN A 186 9.63 7.15 -20.50
C ASN A 186 9.62 5.88 -19.63
N SER A 187 10.58 4.97 -19.83
CA SER A 187 10.69 3.72 -19.05
C SER A 187 11.00 3.99 -17.57
N VAL A 188 11.96 4.88 -17.29
CA VAL A 188 12.28 5.33 -15.92
C VAL A 188 11.06 5.98 -15.27
N TRP A 189 10.37 6.87 -16.00
CA TRP A 189 9.17 7.53 -15.49
C TRP A 189 8.05 6.52 -15.15
N ASN A 190 7.79 5.55 -16.02
CA ASN A 190 6.78 4.51 -15.82
C ASN A 190 7.04 3.68 -14.56
N LYS A 191 8.27 3.20 -14.39
CA LYS A 191 8.67 2.38 -13.25
C LYS A 191 8.66 3.17 -11.94
N ASN A 192 9.13 4.41 -11.97
CA ASN A 192 9.05 5.31 -10.81
C ASN A 192 7.60 5.60 -10.42
N HIS A 193 6.72 5.85 -11.40
CA HIS A 193 5.31 6.12 -11.14
C HIS A 193 4.62 4.96 -10.41
N TYR A 194 4.83 3.73 -10.89
CA TYR A 194 4.29 2.53 -10.24
C TYR A 194 4.87 2.31 -8.84
N ALA A 195 6.19 2.48 -8.69
CA ALA A 195 6.87 2.30 -7.42
C ALA A 195 6.43 3.33 -6.36
N GLU A 196 6.28 4.60 -6.73
CA GLU A 196 5.78 5.65 -5.84
C GLU A 196 4.36 5.35 -5.36
N GLN A 197 3.50 4.81 -6.22
CA GLN A 197 2.14 4.46 -5.86
C GLN A 197 2.10 3.34 -4.82
N TRP A 198 2.97 2.35 -4.92
CA TRP A 198 2.97 1.17 -4.04
C TRP A 198 4.04 1.16 -2.95
N GLY A 199 4.86 2.22 -2.88
CA GLY A 199 5.93 2.35 -1.89
C GLY A 199 7.09 1.38 -2.11
N TYR A 200 7.32 0.95 -3.35
CA TYR A 200 8.52 0.20 -3.75
C TYR A 200 9.71 1.14 -3.92
N GLU A 201 10.91 0.58 -3.92
CA GLU A 201 12.12 1.32 -4.29
C GLU A 201 12.48 1.03 -5.75
N VAL A 202 12.91 2.05 -6.50
CA VAL A 202 13.50 1.87 -7.83
C VAL A 202 14.97 2.24 -7.75
N GLU A 203 15.83 1.28 -8.07
CA GLU A 203 17.25 1.50 -8.22
C GLU A 203 17.57 1.62 -9.72
N VAL A 204 17.85 2.85 -10.14
CA VAL A 204 18.28 3.15 -11.50
C VAL A 204 19.81 3.16 -11.54
N VAL A 205 20.41 2.16 -12.20
CA VAL A 205 21.86 2.02 -12.24
C VAL A 205 22.44 2.50 -13.57
N ASN A 206 23.47 3.37 -13.46
CA ASN A 206 24.17 3.93 -14.61
C ASN A 206 25.31 3.01 -15.09
N MET A 207 25.20 2.53 -16.33
CA MET A 207 26.14 1.60 -16.96
C MET A 207 27.41 2.23 -17.51
N LEU A 208 27.46 3.56 -17.63
CA LEU A 208 28.55 4.25 -18.32
C LEU A 208 29.93 4.03 -17.73
N ALA A 209 30.02 3.97 -16.40
CA ALA A 209 31.28 3.75 -15.72
C ALA A 209 31.86 2.35 -16.02
N LYS A 210 30.97 1.37 -16.27
CA LYS A 210 31.33 -0.03 -16.51
C LYS A 210 31.64 -0.30 -17.99
N LYS A 211 30.87 0.29 -18.92
CA LYS A 211 31.15 0.26 -20.38
C LYS A 211 32.54 0.79 -20.78
N ARG A 212 33.13 1.69 -19.98
CA ARG A 212 34.47 2.26 -20.26
C ARG A 212 35.59 1.22 -20.31
N TYR A 213 35.43 0.08 -19.65
CA TYR A 213 36.49 -0.93 -19.50
C TYR A 213 36.07 -2.35 -19.91
N SER A 214 34.85 -2.53 -20.42
CA SER A 214 34.29 -3.83 -20.75
C SER A 214 34.19 -4.05 -22.26
N HIS A 215 34.50 -5.26 -22.71
CA HIS A 215 34.18 -5.69 -24.07
C HIS A 215 32.65 -5.76 -24.28
N GLU A 216 32.19 -5.58 -25.52
CA GLU A 216 30.76 -5.44 -25.90
C GLU A 216 29.85 -6.60 -25.42
N TRP A 217 30.39 -7.80 -25.24
CA TRP A 217 29.60 -8.95 -24.78
C TRP A 217 29.28 -8.91 -23.28
N ARG A 218 29.96 -8.08 -22.46
CA ARG A 218 29.80 -8.05 -21.01
C ARG A 218 28.54 -7.33 -20.53
N GLU A 219 27.95 -6.46 -21.36
CA GLU A 219 26.83 -5.58 -20.98
C GLU A 219 25.67 -6.34 -20.33
N SER A 220 25.17 -7.39 -20.99
CA SER A 220 24.01 -8.12 -20.49
C SER A 220 24.31 -9.00 -19.27
N TRP A 221 25.59 -9.34 -19.06
CA TRP A 221 26.02 -10.09 -17.88
C TRP A 221 26.13 -9.20 -16.64
N GLU A 222 26.23 -7.88 -16.79
CA GLU A 222 26.33 -6.95 -15.65
C GLU A 222 25.10 -7.03 -14.73
N LYS A 223 23.96 -7.53 -15.23
CA LYS A 223 22.78 -7.93 -14.45
C LYS A 223 23.16 -8.59 -13.13
N VAL A 224 24.10 -9.54 -13.17
CA VAL A 224 24.51 -10.32 -11.99
C VAL A 224 25.18 -9.44 -10.93
N ASP A 225 26.15 -8.62 -11.35
CA ASP A 225 26.85 -7.68 -10.46
C ASP A 225 25.90 -6.63 -9.88
N LEU A 226 24.98 -6.13 -10.71
CA LEU A 226 23.99 -5.12 -10.33
C LEU A 226 22.99 -5.65 -9.32
N ILE A 227 22.46 -6.85 -9.53
CA ILE A 227 21.58 -7.53 -8.56
C ILE A 227 22.31 -7.69 -7.22
N ARG A 228 23.57 -8.11 -7.24
CA ARG A 228 24.37 -8.25 -6.02
C ARG A 228 24.62 -6.92 -5.31
N GLU A 229 24.92 -5.86 -6.05
CA GLU A 229 25.12 -4.52 -5.51
C GLU A 229 23.84 -3.95 -4.90
N THR A 230 22.70 -4.08 -5.59
CA THR A 230 21.39 -3.65 -5.09
C THR A 230 20.95 -4.44 -3.85
N MET A 231 21.22 -5.75 -3.79
CA MET A 231 21.02 -6.57 -2.59
C MET A 231 21.84 -6.06 -1.39
N ARG A 232 23.05 -5.55 -1.61
CA ARG A 232 23.86 -4.95 -0.53
C ARG A 232 23.31 -3.59 -0.11
N LYS A 233 22.86 -2.76 -1.07
CA LYS A 233 22.32 -1.42 -0.82
C LYS A 233 20.99 -1.43 -0.05
N HIS A 234 20.13 -2.42 -0.32
CA HIS A 234 18.79 -2.52 0.26
C HIS A 234 18.62 -3.75 1.17
N PRO A 235 19.26 -3.82 2.35
CA PRO A 235 19.27 -5.01 3.20
C PRO A 235 17.88 -5.48 3.66
N ASP A 236 16.93 -4.55 3.76
CA ASP A 236 15.55 -4.82 4.20
C ASP A 236 14.69 -5.50 3.11
N ALA A 237 15.15 -5.50 1.85
CA ALA A 237 14.41 -6.03 0.72
C ALA A 237 14.55 -7.55 0.58
N GLU A 238 13.43 -8.20 0.30
CA GLU A 238 13.30 -9.65 0.14
C GLU A 238 13.33 -10.04 -1.34
N TRP A 239 12.64 -9.29 -2.20
CA TRP A 239 12.50 -9.57 -3.62
C TRP A 239 13.04 -8.43 -4.46
N PHE A 240 13.81 -8.80 -5.48
CA PHE A 240 14.41 -7.90 -6.44
C PHE A 240 13.81 -8.20 -7.80
N TRP A 241 13.15 -7.21 -8.39
CA TRP A 241 12.51 -7.32 -9.69
C TRP A 241 13.41 -6.66 -10.71
N TRP A 242 14.01 -7.46 -11.58
CA TRP A 242 14.75 -6.95 -12.74
C TRP A 242 13.77 -6.54 -13.83
N LEU A 243 13.93 -5.34 -14.38
CA LEU A 243 13.17 -4.87 -15.53
C LEU A 243 14.07 -4.21 -16.57
N ASP A 244 13.96 -4.67 -17.81
CA ASP A 244 14.64 -4.06 -18.94
C ASP A 244 14.04 -2.70 -19.32
N LEU A 245 14.82 -1.86 -20.01
CA LEU A 245 14.39 -0.55 -20.50
C LEU A 245 13.19 -0.64 -21.44
N ASN A 246 13.13 -1.68 -22.27
CA ASN A 246 12.09 -1.89 -23.28
C ASN A 246 10.82 -2.54 -22.70
N THR A 247 10.59 -2.42 -21.39
CA THR A 247 9.37 -2.88 -20.72
C THR A 247 8.50 -1.70 -20.27
N TRP A 248 7.18 -1.90 -20.28
CA TRP A 248 6.21 -0.92 -19.82
C TRP A 248 5.18 -1.57 -18.88
N ILE A 249 5.06 -1.04 -17.66
CA ILE A 249 4.02 -1.44 -16.70
C ILE A 249 2.70 -0.83 -17.16
N MET A 250 1.74 -1.67 -17.55
CA MET A 250 0.47 -1.26 -18.12
C MET A 250 -0.58 -0.98 -17.05
N GLU A 251 -0.57 -1.74 -15.96
CA GLU A 251 -1.61 -1.69 -14.94
C GLU A 251 -1.04 -1.21 -13.59
N TYR A 252 -1.50 -0.03 -13.14
CA TYR A 252 -1.02 0.58 -11.91
C TYR A 252 -1.95 0.32 -10.72
N SER A 253 -3.17 -0.18 -10.95
CA SER A 253 -4.23 -0.23 -9.93
C SER A 253 -4.04 -1.26 -8.82
N TYR A 254 -3.18 -2.28 -9.02
CA TYR A 254 -2.90 -3.31 -8.03
C TYR A 254 -1.40 -3.51 -7.78
N SER A 255 -1.09 -4.13 -6.64
CA SER A 255 0.26 -4.38 -6.15
C SER A 255 0.83 -5.71 -6.67
N LEU A 256 2.15 -5.89 -6.62
CA LEU A 256 2.82 -7.14 -6.98
C LEU A 256 2.42 -8.27 -6.03
N GLN A 257 2.17 -7.95 -4.76
CA GLN A 257 1.73 -8.91 -3.75
C GLN A 257 0.35 -9.47 -4.09
N GLU A 258 -0.58 -8.60 -4.47
CA GLU A 258 -1.92 -9.01 -4.89
C GLU A 258 -1.91 -9.75 -6.24
N HIS A 259 -1.09 -9.28 -7.18
CA HIS A 259 -0.97 -9.89 -8.51
C HIS A 259 -0.37 -11.30 -8.45
N LEU A 260 0.79 -11.44 -7.79
CA LEU A 260 1.65 -12.62 -7.83
C LEU A 260 1.85 -13.25 -6.45
N PHE A 261 2.50 -12.56 -5.51
CA PHE A 261 3.12 -13.21 -4.35
C PHE A 261 2.12 -13.82 -3.35
N ASN A 262 0.90 -13.30 -3.26
CA ASN A 262 -0.15 -13.87 -2.41
C ASN A 262 -0.83 -15.11 -3.02
N ARG A 263 -0.67 -15.33 -4.34
CA ARG A 263 -1.26 -16.45 -5.10
C ARG A 263 -0.19 -17.26 -5.81
N LEU A 264 1.03 -17.25 -5.28
CA LEU A 264 2.19 -17.84 -5.94
C LEU A 264 2.01 -19.35 -6.11
N ASP A 265 1.43 -20.03 -5.11
CA ASP A 265 1.06 -21.46 -5.17
C ASP A 265 0.10 -21.82 -6.31
N GLU A 266 -0.75 -20.89 -6.76
CA GLU A 266 -1.78 -21.14 -7.77
C GLU A 266 -1.29 -20.88 -9.20
N ILE A 267 -0.42 -19.87 -9.37
CA ILE A 267 -0.01 -19.36 -10.68
C ILE A 267 1.27 -20.05 -11.17
N ILE A 268 2.16 -20.39 -10.23
CA ILE A 268 3.47 -20.91 -10.58
C ILE A 268 3.38 -22.33 -11.10
N TYR A 269 4.16 -22.63 -12.14
CA TYR A 269 4.43 -24.00 -12.54
C TYR A 269 5.94 -24.26 -12.45
N ARG A 270 6.30 -25.45 -11.95
CA ARG A 270 7.69 -25.85 -11.76
C ARG A 270 8.13 -26.90 -12.77
N ASP A 271 7.19 -27.74 -13.20
CA ASP A 271 7.42 -28.67 -14.30
C ASP A 271 7.53 -27.89 -15.62
N ILE A 272 8.75 -27.82 -16.15
CA ILE A 272 9.02 -27.17 -17.44
C ILE A 272 8.23 -27.83 -18.58
N ASN A 273 7.81 -29.09 -18.46
CA ASN A 273 7.02 -29.78 -19.49
C ASN A 273 5.65 -29.14 -19.74
N ALA A 274 5.16 -28.28 -18.84
CA ALA A 274 3.94 -27.51 -19.08
C ALA A 274 4.08 -26.56 -20.29
N TYR A 275 5.26 -25.98 -20.47
CA TYR A 275 5.62 -25.15 -21.63
C TYR A 275 7.14 -25.20 -21.80
N ASN A 276 7.59 -25.89 -22.85
CA ASN A 276 9.00 -26.25 -23.06
C ASN A 276 9.45 -25.96 -24.50
N PRO A 277 9.60 -24.68 -24.89
CA PRO A 277 10.02 -24.30 -26.24
C PRO A 277 11.42 -24.83 -26.61
N LEU A 278 12.29 -24.98 -25.60
CA LEU A 278 13.68 -25.43 -25.76
C LEU A 278 13.83 -26.96 -25.81
N ASN A 279 12.74 -27.71 -25.67
CA ASN A 279 12.75 -29.17 -25.62
C ASN A 279 13.77 -29.74 -24.60
N ILE A 280 13.86 -29.11 -23.43
CA ILE A 280 14.75 -29.55 -22.34
C ILE A 280 14.23 -30.87 -21.78
N SER A 281 15.08 -31.89 -21.70
CA SER A 281 14.72 -33.18 -21.12
C SER A 281 14.42 -33.05 -19.62
N HIS A 282 13.19 -33.38 -19.22
CA HIS A 282 12.72 -33.25 -17.84
C HIS A 282 11.65 -34.31 -17.49
N PRO A 283 11.65 -34.92 -16.28
CA PRO A 283 12.64 -34.78 -15.19
C PRO A 283 13.95 -35.53 -15.47
N PRO A 284 15.03 -35.23 -14.75
CA PRO A 284 16.29 -35.96 -14.89
C PRO A 284 16.15 -37.37 -14.29
N THR A 285 16.73 -38.37 -14.95
CA THR A 285 16.60 -39.79 -14.59
C THR A 285 17.85 -40.37 -13.93
N ASP A 286 18.87 -39.55 -13.71
CA ASP A 286 20.17 -39.94 -13.19
C ASP A 286 20.10 -40.54 -11.76
N GLU A 287 20.72 -41.70 -11.56
CA GLU A 287 20.66 -42.48 -10.30
C GLU A 287 21.38 -41.84 -9.11
N TYR A 288 22.25 -40.86 -9.32
CA TYR A 288 22.95 -40.17 -8.24
C TYR A 288 22.17 -38.96 -7.69
N LEU A 289 21.06 -38.58 -8.34
CA LEU A 289 20.23 -37.45 -7.90
C LEU A 289 19.33 -37.82 -6.73
N ASP A 290 19.06 -36.85 -5.87
CA ASP A 290 18.08 -36.97 -4.80
C ASP A 290 16.64 -37.00 -5.33
N GLU A 291 15.71 -37.49 -4.51
CA GLU A 291 14.30 -37.65 -4.89
C GLU A 291 13.65 -36.32 -5.28
N VAL A 292 14.03 -35.22 -4.62
CA VAL A 292 13.52 -33.87 -4.93
C VAL A 292 14.00 -33.42 -6.30
N SER A 293 15.29 -33.61 -6.62
CA SER A 293 15.83 -33.27 -7.95
C SER A 293 15.27 -34.10 -9.10
N ARG A 294 14.81 -35.33 -8.83
CA ARG A 294 14.14 -36.18 -9.83
C ARG A 294 12.65 -35.89 -9.95
N SER A 295 12.07 -35.15 -9.00
CA SER A 295 10.68 -34.75 -9.04
C SER A 295 10.50 -33.64 -10.09
N PRO A 296 9.49 -33.72 -10.97
CA PRO A 296 9.22 -32.65 -11.92
C PRO A 296 8.77 -31.35 -11.23
N ASN A 297 8.17 -31.44 -10.04
CA ASN A 297 7.72 -30.29 -9.28
C ASN A 297 8.69 -29.91 -8.14
N GLY A 298 9.87 -30.52 -8.09
CA GLY A 298 10.78 -30.36 -6.95
C GLY A 298 10.12 -30.82 -5.64
N ASP A 299 10.14 -29.93 -4.64
CA ASP A 299 9.56 -30.14 -3.31
C ASP A 299 8.06 -29.80 -3.22
N GLY A 300 7.49 -29.20 -4.27
CA GLY A 300 6.07 -28.83 -4.33
C GLY A 300 5.66 -27.66 -3.43
N ASP A 301 6.60 -27.00 -2.77
CA ASP A 301 6.35 -25.78 -1.99
C ASP A 301 6.73 -24.56 -2.82
N ALA A 302 5.84 -23.56 -2.89
CA ALA A 302 6.13 -22.32 -3.58
C ALA A 302 7.09 -21.42 -2.78
N SER A 303 7.17 -21.60 -1.46
CA SER A 303 8.01 -20.80 -0.57
C SER A 303 9.52 -21.05 -0.77
N SER A 304 9.88 -22.20 -1.34
CA SER A 304 11.25 -22.59 -1.68
C SER A 304 11.73 -22.03 -3.02
N VAL A 305 10.85 -21.31 -3.75
CA VAL A 305 11.22 -20.68 -5.01
C VAL A 305 11.95 -19.38 -4.73
N HIS A 306 13.12 -19.24 -5.35
CA HIS A 306 13.99 -18.09 -5.19
C HIS A 306 14.21 -17.32 -6.49
N LEU A 307 13.91 -17.93 -7.64
CA LEU A 307 13.93 -17.26 -8.95
C LEU A 307 12.59 -17.51 -9.66
N LEU A 308 11.91 -16.42 -10.03
CA LEU A 308 10.68 -16.44 -10.81
C LEU A 308 10.96 -15.79 -12.17
N LEU A 309 10.74 -16.52 -13.24
CA LEU A 309 10.89 -16.01 -14.59
C LEU A 309 9.80 -16.58 -15.50
N SER A 310 9.64 -15.98 -16.67
CA SER A 310 8.71 -16.48 -17.70
C SER A 310 9.49 -17.17 -18.81
N GLN A 311 8.82 -18.05 -19.54
CA GLN A 311 9.32 -18.58 -20.79
C GLN A 311 8.60 -17.90 -21.97
N ASP A 312 9.32 -17.59 -23.03
CA ASP A 312 8.79 -17.06 -24.30
C ASP A 312 8.88 -18.11 -25.42
N CYS A 313 8.77 -17.74 -26.71
CA CYS A 313 8.96 -18.71 -27.79
C CYS A 313 10.41 -19.18 -27.96
N GLY A 314 11.37 -18.40 -27.48
CA GLY A 314 12.80 -18.69 -27.62
C GLY A 314 13.36 -19.47 -26.43
N GLY A 315 12.72 -19.42 -25.27
CA GLY A 315 13.25 -20.02 -24.06
C GLY A 315 12.94 -19.22 -22.82
N PHE A 316 13.93 -19.03 -21.95
CA PHE A 316 13.78 -18.24 -20.74
C PHE A 316 13.79 -16.76 -21.10
N ASN A 317 12.94 -15.94 -20.51
CA ASN A 317 12.99 -14.50 -20.74
C ASN A 317 13.50 -13.75 -19.51
N LEU A 318 14.59 -13.01 -19.70
CA LEU A 318 15.25 -12.23 -18.65
C LEU A 318 14.98 -10.72 -18.72
N GLY A 319 13.96 -10.30 -19.47
CA GLY A 319 13.52 -8.90 -19.53
C GLY A 319 12.64 -8.48 -18.35
N SER A 320 12.00 -9.45 -17.68
CA SER A 320 11.24 -9.25 -16.45
C SER A 320 11.31 -10.53 -15.61
N PHE A 321 12.03 -10.49 -14.49
CA PHE A 321 12.14 -11.64 -13.59
C PHE A 321 12.38 -11.19 -12.14
N PHE A 322 12.04 -12.06 -11.19
CA PHE A 322 12.21 -11.80 -9.76
C PHE A 322 13.23 -12.74 -9.16
N ILE A 323 14.13 -12.19 -8.36
CA ILE A 323 15.08 -12.96 -7.56
C ILE A 323 14.92 -12.60 -6.09
N ARG A 324 14.79 -13.62 -5.25
CA ARG A 324 14.70 -13.47 -3.80
C ARG A 324 16.08 -13.35 -3.21
N ARG A 325 16.28 -12.56 -2.16
CA ARG A 325 17.52 -12.59 -1.37
C ARG A 325 17.61 -13.92 -0.63
N SER A 326 18.63 -14.72 -0.94
CA SER A 326 18.90 -15.97 -0.24
C SER A 326 20.34 -16.44 -0.46
N LEU A 327 20.80 -17.39 0.37
CA LEU A 327 22.08 -18.06 0.16
C LEU A 327 22.14 -18.81 -1.18
N TRP A 328 21.00 -19.29 -1.68
CA TRP A 328 20.96 -19.92 -2.99
C TRP A 328 21.15 -18.90 -4.10
N SER A 329 20.50 -17.73 -3.99
CA SER A 329 20.61 -16.67 -4.99
C SER A 329 22.04 -16.17 -5.08
N ASP A 330 22.74 -16.01 -3.94
CA ASP A 330 24.16 -15.66 -3.94
C ASP A 330 25.02 -16.67 -4.71
N ARG A 331 24.78 -17.98 -4.51
CA ARG A 331 25.48 -19.07 -5.21
C ARG A 331 25.12 -19.15 -6.69
N LEU A 332 23.85 -18.92 -7.04
CA LEU A 332 23.42 -18.84 -8.44
C LEU A 332 24.15 -17.70 -9.13
N LEU A 333 24.16 -16.51 -8.54
CA LEU A 333 24.85 -15.34 -9.09
C LEU A 333 26.37 -15.61 -9.23
N ASP A 334 27.02 -16.30 -8.29
CA ASP A 334 28.42 -16.71 -8.44
C ASP A 334 28.65 -17.69 -9.59
N SER A 335 27.75 -18.68 -9.74
CA SER A 335 27.85 -19.68 -10.81
C SER A 335 27.52 -19.11 -12.18
N TRP A 336 26.60 -18.15 -12.23
CA TRP A 336 26.18 -17.48 -13.45
C TRP A 336 27.24 -16.50 -13.94
N TRP A 337 27.92 -15.80 -13.03
CA TRP A 337 29.05 -14.93 -13.34
C TRP A 337 30.41 -15.67 -13.43
N ASP A 338 30.41 -17.00 -13.52
CA ASP A 338 31.65 -17.76 -13.61
C ASP A 338 32.40 -17.45 -14.94
N PRO A 339 33.73 -17.28 -14.93
CA PRO A 339 34.52 -17.03 -16.14
C PRO A 339 34.34 -18.08 -17.25
N VAL A 340 34.02 -19.33 -16.90
CA VAL A 340 33.69 -20.35 -17.91
C VAL A 340 32.43 -19.95 -18.67
N MET A 341 31.41 -19.44 -17.98
CA MET A 341 30.15 -19.03 -18.60
C MET A 341 30.30 -17.72 -19.36
N TYR A 342 30.77 -16.65 -18.70
CA TYR A 342 30.76 -15.32 -19.30
C TYR A 342 31.94 -15.06 -20.25
N GLU A 343 33.07 -15.77 -20.12
CA GLU A 343 34.30 -15.48 -20.89
C GLU A 343 34.70 -16.62 -21.83
N GLN A 344 34.63 -17.88 -21.43
CA GLN A 344 35.06 -18.97 -22.32
C GLN A 344 33.97 -19.35 -23.31
N LYS A 345 32.72 -19.45 -22.83
CA LYS A 345 31.57 -19.88 -23.64
C LYS A 345 30.76 -18.74 -24.24
N HIS A 346 31.18 -17.48 -24.08
CA HIS A 346 30.45 -16.32 -24.62
C HIS A 346 30.22 -16.36 -26.14
N MET A 347 31.06 -17.09 -26.88
CA MET A 347 30.91 -17.31 -28.32
C MET A 347 29.92 -18.43 -28.66
N GLU A 348 29.60 -19.30 -27.69
CA GLU A 348 28.60 -20.37 -27.81
C GLU A 348 27.19 -19.86 -27.50
N TRP A 349 27.08 -18.82 -26.64
CA TRP A 349 25.82 -18.21 -26.24
C TRP A 349 25.36 -17.15 -27.24
N GLU A 350 24.32 -17.44 -28.01
CA GLU A 350 23.71 -16.48 -28.93
C GLU A 350 22.99 -15.37 -28.15
N HIS A 351 22.23 -15.74 -27.12
CA HIS A 351 21.53 -14.83 -26.21
C HIS A 351 22.26 -14.61 -24.88
N LYS A 352 23.61 -14.77 -24.89
CA LYS A 352 24.50 -14.36 -23.78
C LYS A 352 24.10 -14.97 -22.43
N GLU A 353 23.69 -14.14 -21.46
CA GLU A 353 23.39 -14.55 -20.09
C GLU A 353 22.13 -15.42 -20.01
N GLN A 354 21.21 -15.25 -20.96
CA GLN A 354 19.97 -16.02 -21.04
C GLN A 354 20.26 -17.49 -21.32
N ASP A 355 20.98 -17.78 -22.41
CA ASP A 355 21.39 -19.15 -22.76
C ASP A 355 22.23 -19.80 -21.66
N ALA A 356 23.07 -19.00 -20.98
CA ALA A 356 23.89 -19.50 -19.88
C ALA A 356 23.04 -19.92 -18.67
N LEU A 357 21.97 -19.18 -18.36
CA LEU A 357 21.04 -19.58 -17.31
C LEU A 357 20.24 -20.83 -17.70
N GLU A 358 19.83 -20.94 -18.97
CA GLU A 358 19.18 -22.13 -19.51
C GLU A 358 20.10 -23.36 -19.40
N TYR A 359 21.37 -23.20 -19.73
CA TYR A 359 22.38 -24.24 -19.55
C TYR A 359 22.54 -24.65 -18.09
N LEU A 360 22.62 -23.68 -17.17
CA LEU A 360 22.67 -23.96 -15.73
C LEU A 360 21.41 -24.70 -15.28
N TYR A 361 20.23 -24.29 -15.73
CA TYR A 361 18.97 -24.96 -15.40
C TYR A 361 18.90 -26.39 -15.95
N ALA A 362 19.38 -26.62 -17.18
CA ALA A 362 19.39 -27.94 -17.81
C ALA A 362 20.39 -28.89 -17.13
N THR A 363 21.56 -28.39 -16.75
CA THR A 363 22.67 -29.22 -16.23
C THR A 363 22.73 -29.33 -14.72
N GLN A 364 22.25 -28.34 -13.97
CA GLN A 364 22.38 -28.26 -12.51
C GLN A 364 21.03 -28.47 -11.81
N PRO A 365 20.77 -29.64 -11.20
CA PRO A 365 19.51 -29.92 -10.52
C PRO A 365 19.24 -29.00 -9.32
N TRP A 366 20.28 -28.56 -8.62
CA TRP A 366 20.16 -27.65 -7.48
C TRP A 366 19.67 -26.25 -7.88
N VAL A 367 19.89 -25.82 -9.14
CA VAL A 367 19.32 -24.59 -9.69
C VAL A 367 17.84 -24.81 -9.94
N ARG A 368 17.51 -25.86 -10.70
CA ARG A 368 16.14 -26.20 -11.09
C ARG A 368 15.17 -26.25 -9.91
N ASN A 369 15.56 -26.89 -8.81
CA ASN A 369 14.72 -27.09 -7.63
C ASN A 369 14.31 -25.79 -6.92
N GLN A 370 14.83 -24.63 -7.31
CA GLN A 370 14.49 -23.33 -6.70
C GLN A 370 14.09 -22.28 -7.75
N VAL A 371 13.99 -22.68 -9.02
CA VAL A 371 13.35 -21.90 -10.08
C VAL A 371 11.88 -22.29 -10.14
N GLY A 372 11.03 -21.32 -10.45
CA GLY A 372 9.68 -21.61 -10.91
C GLY A 372 9.24 -20.60 -11.96
N PHE A 373 8.30 -21.03 -12.79
CA PHE A 373 7.89 -20.30 -13.97
C PHE A 373 6.53 -19.67 -13.79
N LEU A 374 6.41 -18.45 -14.31
CA LEU A 374 5.13 -17.76 -14.43
C LEU A 374 4.67 -17.81 -15.87
N PRO A 375 3.35 -17.95 -16.13
CA PRO A 375 2.82 -17.80 -17.47
C PRO A 375 3.22 -16.43 -18.02
N GLN A 376 3.71 -16.40 -19.27
CA GLN A 376 4.41 -15.23 -19.82
C GLN A 376 3.63 -13.91 -19.65
N ARG A 377 2.35 -13.91 -19.97
CA ARG A 377 1.48 -12.71 -19.91
C ARG A 377 1.34 -12.07 -18.52
N TYR A 378 1.63 -12.80 -17.44
CA TYR A 378 1.52 -12.25 -16.09
C TYR A 378 2.54 -11.17 -15.79
N ILE A 379 3.77 -11.31 -16.29
CA ILE A 379 4.87 -10.41 -15.96
C ILE A 379 5.67 -9.94 -17.17
N ASN A 380 5.38 -10.48 -18.36
CA ASN A 380 6.24 -10.38 -19.52
C ASN A 380 5.50 -10.59 -20.85
N SER A 381 4.29 -10.04 -20.98
CA SER A 381 3.51 -10.15 -22.22
C SER A 381 4.24 -9.47 -23.39
N PHE A 382 4.07 -10.00 -24.59
CA PHE A 382 4.74 -9.46 -25.78
C PHE A 382 3.84 -8.58 -26.64
N PRO A 383 4.39 -7.56 -27.32
CA PRO A 383 3.64 -6.79 -28.30
C PRO A 383 3.31 -7.65 -29.52
N GLN A 384 2.25 -7.29 -30.24
CA GLN A 384 1.89 -7.96 -31.51
C GLN A 384 3.07 -7.89 -32.50
N GLY A 385 3.40 -9.02 -33.13
CA GLY A 385 4.52 -9.13 -34.08
C GLY A 385 5.88 -9.41 -33.44
N ALA A 386 5.96 -9.50 -32.11
CA ALA A 386 7.03 -10.22 -31.47
C ALA A 386 6.73 -11.73 -31.53
N CYS A 387 7.75 -12.59 -31.55
CA CYS A 387 7.54 -14.03 -31.39
C CYS A 387 6.72 -14.68 -32.52
N GLY A 388 6.83 -14.15 -33.74
CA GLY A 388 6.10 -14.58 -34.94
C GLY A 388 5.05 -13.56 -35.39
N ASP A 389 4.43 -13.82 -36.54
CA ASP A 389 3.42 -12.92 -37.13
C ASP A 389 1.99 -13.23 -36.62
N GLU A 390 1.79 -14.37 -35.97
CA GLU A 390 0.49 -14.80 -35.45
C GLU A 390 0.25 -14.26 -34.03
N ASN A 391 -0.93 -13.69 -33.81
CA ASN A 391 -1.32 -13.18 -32.49
C ASN A 391 -1.74 -14.33 -31.55
N ASP A 392 -0.75 -14.99 -30.95
CA ASP A 392 -0.96 -16.02 -29.94
C ASP A 392 -1.47 -15.40 -28.61
N PRO A 393 -2.68 -15.75 -28.13
CA PRO A 393 -3.24 -15.22 -26.90
C PRO A 393 -2.52 -15.67 -25.62
N THR A 394 -1.57 -16.60 -25.70
CA THR A 394 -0.79 -17.09 -24.56
C THR A 394 0.46 -16.26 -24.27
N VAL A 395 1.00 -15.59 -25.31
CA VAL A 395 2.25 -14.83 -25.27
C VAL A 395 2.00 -13.33 -25.43
N HIS A 396 1.07 -12.97 -26.31
CA HIS A 396 0.82 -11.58 -26.68
C HIS A 396 -0.08 -10.84 -25.70
N TYR A 397 0.19 -9.53 -25.56
CA TYR A 397 -0.59 -8.60 -24.76
C TYR A 397 -2.07 -8.63 -25.15
N GLN A 398 -2.94 -8.94 -24.19
CA GLN A 398 -4.39 -8.86 -24.36
C GLN A 398 -4.95 -7.61 -23.67
N GLU A 399 -5.65 -6.78 -24.46
CA GLU A 399 -6.25 -5.54 -23.99
C GLU A 399 -7.41 -5.80 -23.02
N ASP A 400 -8.22 -6.83 -23.29
CA ASP A 400 -9.41 -7.16 -22.50
C ASP A 400 -9.06 -7.66 -21.10
N GLU A 401 -7.98 -8.44 -21.00
CA GLU A 401 -7.51 -9.04 -19.74
C GLU A 401 -6.58 -8.10 -18.95
N ARG A 402 -6.16 -6.98 -19.55
CA ARG A 402 -5.29 -5.96 -18.95
C ARG A 402 -4.02 -6.57 -18.38
N ASP A 403 -3.22 -7.16 -19.26
CA ASP A 403 -1.93 -7.73 -18.86
C ASP A 403 -1.08 -6.69 -18.13
N PHE A 404 -0.37 -7.15 -17.10
CA PHE A 404 0.28 -6.26 -16.13
C PHE A 404 1.44 -5.47 -16.73
N LEU A 405 2.26 -6.13 -17.55
CA LEU A 405 3.46 -5.59 -18.16
C LEU A 405 3.59 -6.06 -19.60
N VAL A 406 3.99 -5.15 -20.49
CA VAL A 406 4.40 -5.46 -21.86
C VAL A 406 5.91 -5.33 -21.99
N ASN A 407 6.55 -6.33 -22.60
CA ASN A 407 7.96 -6.36 -22.89
C ASN A 407 8.19 -6.34 -24.40
N MET A 408 8.74 -5.24 -24.90
CA MET A 408 9.12 -5.08 -26.31
C MET A 408 10.49 -5.70 -26.56
N ALA A 409 10.69 -6.93 -26.10
CA ALA A 409 11.94 -7.67 -26.29
C ALA A 409 12.20 -7.87 -27.80
N GLY A 410 13.45 -7.71 -28.20
CA GLY A 410 13.86 -7.90 -29.60
C GLY A 410 13.32 -6.86 -30.58
N CYS A 411 12.71 -5.75 -30.12
CA CYS A 411 12.22 -4.70 -31.01
C CYS A 411 13.34 -4.06 -31.86
N GLN A 412 14.60 -4.14 -31.42
CA GLN A 412 15.76 -3.69 -32.18
C GLN A 412 16.01 -4.49 -33.48
N PHE A 413 15.46 -5.70 -33.57
CA PHE A 413 15.60 -6.58 -34.72
C PHE A 413 14.45 -6.37 -35.70
N GLY A 414 14.52 -5.30 -36.48
CA GLY A 414 13.59 -5.04 -37.59
C GLY A 414 12.23 -4.43 -37.22
N ARG A 415 12.01 -4.07 -35.95
CA ARG A 415 10.81 -3.35 -35.47
C ARG A 415 11.17 -1.95 -34.94
N ASP A 416 10.18 -1.13 -34.57
CA ASP A 416 10.42 0.21 -34.00
C ASP A 416 10.10 0.24 -32.51
N CYS A 417 11.13 0.06 -31.68
CA CYS A 417 11.02 0.09 -30.21
C CYS A 417 10.33 1.34 -29.69
N TRP A 418 10.64 2.50 -30.28
CA TRP A 418 10.07 3.77 -29.83
C TRP A 418 8.60 3.89 -30.20
N GLY A 419 8.23 3.52 -31.42
CA GLY A 419 6.85 3.53 -31.89
C GLY A 419 5.95 2.61 -31.05
N GLU A 420 6.40 1.38 -30.79
CA GLU A 420 5.69 0.42 -29.94
C GLU A 420 5.56 0.95 -28.50
N MET A 421 6.65 1.43 -27.91
CA MET A 421 6.64 1.98 -26.55
C MET A 421 5.69 3.18 -26.44
N TYR A 422 5.69 4.07 -27.43
CA TYR A 422 4.79 5.21 -27.50
C TYR A 422 3.34 4.76 -27.57
N GLN A 423 3.03 3.77 -28.41
CA GLN A 423 1.69 3.22 -28.55
C GLN A 423 1.18 2.62 -27.23
N TYR A 424 1.97 1.77 -26.57
CA TYR A 424 1.60 1.19 -25.27
C TYR A 424 1.52 2.23 -24.15
N ARG A 425 2.34 3.28 -24.20
CA ARG A 425 2.22 4.41 -23.27
C ARG A 425 0.87 5.12 -23.42
N GLU A 426 0.46 5.45 -24.65
CA GLU A 426 -0.84 6.07 -24.88
C GLU A 426 -2.00 5.15 -24.46
N TYR A 427 -1.90 3.84 -24.73
CA TYR A 427 -2.87 2.87 -24.24
C TYR A 427 -2.93 2.78 -22.72
N SER A 428 -1.78 2.70 -22.04
CA SER A 428 -1.72 2.70 -20.58
C SER A 428 -2.34 3.98 -19.99
N ASN A 429 -2.07 5.13 -20.59
CA ASN A 429 -2.67 6.41 -20.19
C ASN A 429 -4.19 6.39 -20.37
N LEU A 430 -4.72 5.80 -21.45
CA LEU A 430 -6.16 5.66 -21.69
C LEU A 430 -6.83 4.73 -20.66
N LEU A 431 -6.20 3.58 -20.38
CA LEU A 431 -6.72 2.56 -19.47
C LEU A 431 -6.75 3.03 -18.01
N ASN A 432 -5.72 3.77 -17.59
CA ASN A 432 -5.52 4.22 -16.21
C ASN A 432 -6.10 5.61 -15.90
N ARG A 433 -6.85 6.23 -16.82
CA ARG A 433 -7.50 7.54 -16.54
C ARG A 433 -8.41 7.45 -15.32
N THR A 434 -8.26 8.41 -14.43
CA THR A 434 -9.16 8.58 -13.29
C THR A 434 -10.57 8.92 -13.77
N TRP A 435 -11.58 8.62 -12.93
CA TRP A 435 -12.96 8.97 -13.24
C TRP A 435 -13.13 10.48 -13.49
N TRP A 436 -12.39 11.31 -12.77
CA TRP A 436 -12.41 12.77 -12.93
C TRP A 436 -11.83 13.22 -14.28
N GLU A 437 -10.71 12.62 -14.72
CA GLU A 437 -10.14 12.91 -16.05
C GLU A 437 -11.09 12.47 -17.16
N ARG A 438 -11.68 11.28 -17.06
CA ARG A 438 -12.69 10.81 -18.03
C ARG A 438 -13.90 11.74 -18.08
N MET A 439 -14.32 12.28 -16.92
CA MET A 439 -15.41 13.25 -16.85
C MET A 439 -15.01 14.60 -17.48
N LYS A 440 -13.81 15.09 -17.18
CA LYS A 440 -13.26 16.33 -17.73
C LYS A 440 -13.13 16.25 -19.25
N ASP A 441 -12.64 15.13 -19.78
CA ASP A 441 -12.52 14.92 -21.23
C ASP A 441 -13.88 14.87 -21.92
N LYS A 442 -14.88 14.22 -21.31
CA LYS A 442 -16.26 14.24 -21.83
C LYS A 442 -16.83 15.67 -21.83
N LEU A 443 -16.59 16.44 -20.79
CA LEU A 443 -17.02 17.84 -20.72
C LEU A 443 -16.30 18.71 -21.75
N ASN A 444 -14.99 18.52 -21.92
CA ASN A 444 -14.19 19.23 -22.93
C ASN A 444 -14.63 18.84 -24.36
N GLY A 445 -14.84 17.56 -24.65
CA GLY A 445 -15.33 17.11 -25.96
C GLY A 445 -16.74 17.61 -26.27
N VAL A 446 -17.60 17.74 -25.25
CA VAL A 446 -18.91 18.40 -25.39
C VAL A 446 -18.71 19.90 -25.65
N TYR A 447 -17.83 20.57 -24.91
CA TYR A 447 -17.51 21.98 -25.09
C TYR A 447 -16.97 22.27 -26.50
N GLU A 448 -16.00 21.49 -26.99
CA GLU A 448 -15.46 21.61 -28.35
C GLU A 448 -16.49 21.36 -29.43
N ARG A 449 -17.47 20.47 -29.19
CA ARG A 449 -18.57 20.24 -30.13
C ARG A 449 -19.58 21.40 -30.16
N PHE A 450 -19.74 22.13 -29.06
CA PHE A 450 -20.63 23.29 -28.97
C PHE A 450 -19.93 24.61 -29.32
N PHE A 451 -18.60 24.66 -29.19
CA PHE A 451 -17.75 25.81 -29.49
C PHE A 451 -16.50 25.33 -30.25
N PRO A 452 -16.63 24.91 -31.51
CA PRO A 452 -15.47 24.58 -32.33
C PRO A 452 -14.61 25.85 -32.46
N GLY A 453 -13.33 25.74 -32.12
CA GLY A 453 -12.37 26.81 -32.38
C GLY A 453 -12.22 27.03 -33.88
N GLU A 454 -12.01 28.28 -34.29
CA GLU A 454 -11.90 28.69 -35.71
C GLU A 454 -10.87 27.85 -36.51
N GLU A 455 -9.84 27.30 -35.86
CA GLU A 455 -8.81 26.45 -36.50
C GLU A 455 -9.34 25.10 -37.02
N LYS A 456 -10.38 24.50 -36.43
CA LYS A 456 -10.93 23.21 -36.91
C LYS A 456 -11.88 23.36 -38.10
N VAL A 457 -12.44 24.56 -38.30
CA VAL A 457 -13.32 24.85 -39.44
C VAL A 457 -12.49 24.93 -40.74
N GLU A 458 -11.25 25.44 -40.67
CA GLU A 458 -10.35 25.49 -41.82
C GLU A 458 -9.82 24.10 -42.25
N GLU A 459 -9.58 23.17 -41.33
CA GLU A 459 -9.14 21.79 -41.67
C GLU A 459 -10.28 20.93 -42.26
N GLU A 460 -11.53 21.10 -41.81
CA GLU A 460 -12.69 20.41 -42.42
C GLU A 460 -13.04 20.98 -43.81
N GLU A 461 -12.86 22.28 -44.05
CA GLU A 461 -13.07 22.88 -45.38
C GLU A 461 -11.99 22.46 -46.40
N GLN A 462 -10.76 22.17 -45.97
CA GLN A 462 -9.67 21.71 -46.84
C GLN A 462 -9.75 20.22 -47.22
N GLN A 463 -10.51 19.39 -46.49
CA GLN A 463 -10.70 17.97 -46.84
C GLN A 463 -11.89 17.72 -47.78
N ILE A 464 -12.69 18.76 -48.08
CA ILE A 464 -13.87 18.68 -48.96
C ILE A 464 -13.58 19.27 -50.36
N GLN A 465 -12.38 19.81 -50.60
CA GLN A 465 -11.84 20.15 -51.92
C GLN A 465 -10.86 19.08 -52.39
#